data_AF-A0A9W6LAA5-F1
#
_entry.id   AF-A0A9W6LAA5-F1
#
_cell.length_a   1.000
_cell.length_b   1.000
_cell.length_c   1.000
_cell.angle_alpha   90.00
_cell.angle_beta   90.00
_cell.angle_gamma   90.00
#
_symmetry.space_group_name_H-M   'P 1'
#
loop_
_entity.id
_entity.type
_entity.pdbx_description
1 polymer ?
#
loop_
_entity_poly.entity_id
_entity_poly.type
_entity_poly.pdbx_seq_one_letter_code
_entity_poly.pdbx_strand_id
1 'polypeptide(L)'
;MPSIEKHCEESERLFGARFKEVHLWLDAFAGSKEYGMRHRRRRHHEEGIQEVIILFGDLAGKAARQHIISDLKEEGWTDQDRFPRDEEDYVRMGLF
;
A
#
# COMPACT_ATOMS: atom_id res chain seq x y z
N MET A 1 -2.55 11.40 3.20
CA MET A 1 -1.93 10.64 2.08
C MET A 1 -0.47 11.05 1.98
N PRO A 2 0.47 10.21 2.42
CA PRO A 2 1.89 10.41 2.19
C PRO A 2 2.13 10.52 0.68
N SER A 3 3.01 11.45 0.28
CA SER A 3 3.37 11.58 -1.13
C SER A 3 4.25 10.41 -1.55
N ILE A 4 4.25 10.10 -2.85
CA ILE A 4 5.21 9.18 -3.49
C ILE A 4 6.65 9.42 -3.02
N GLU A 5 7.03 10.70 -2.85
CA GLU A 5 8.39 11.07 -2.42
C GLU A 5 8.67 10.63 -0.98
N LYS A 6 7.72 10.85 -0.04
CA LYS A 6 7.88 10.40 1.35
C LYS A 6 8.02 8.87 1.43
N HIS A 7 7.21 8.15 0.65
CA HIS A 7 7.30 6.69 0.56
C HIS A 7 8.65 6.23 0.01
N CYS A 8 9.15 6.90 -1.03
CA CYS A 8 10.46 6.61 -1.62
C CYS A 8 11.62 6.87 -0.64
N GLU A 9 11.60 8.00 0.06
CA GLU A 9 12.62 8.36 1.05
C GLU A 9 12.64 7.38 2.23
N GLU A 10 11.45 6.98 2.72
CA GLU A 10 11.34 6.00 3.79
C GLU A 10 11.87 4.63 3.35
N SER A 11 11.51 4.20 2.15
CA SER A 11 11.99 2.96 1.54
C SER A 11 13.50 2.96 1.33
N GLU A 12 14.08 4.06 0.85
CA GLU A 12 15.52 4.19 0.65
C GLU A 12 16.27 4.07 1.99
N ARG A 13 15.74 4.68 3.05
CA ARG A 13 16.29 4.57 4.40
C ARG A 13 16.23 3.15 4.97
N LEU A 14 15.14 2.42 4.74
CA LEU A 14 14.90 1.11 5.36
C LEU A 14 15.48 -0.05 4.56
N PHE A 15 15.51 0.07 3.23
CA PHE A 15 15.78 -1.05 2.33
C PHE A 15 16.90 -0.75 1.32
N GLY A 16 17.45 0.47 1.30
CA GLY A 16 18.54 0.86 0.41
C GLY A 16 18.13 1.11 -1.04
N ALA A 17 16.82 1.15 -1.33
CA ALA A 17 16.28 1.45 -2.65
C ALA A 17 14.93 2.15 -2.52
N ARG A 18 14.54 2.91 -3.56
CA ARG A 18 13.38 3.81 -3.50
C ARG A 18 12.01 3.13 -3.72
N PHE A 19 11.97 1.98 -4.42
CA PHE A 19 10.74 1.24 -4.72
C PHE A 19 9.60 2.10 -5.30
N LYS A 20 9.93 3.03 -6.20
CA LYS A 20 8.96 3.94 -6.82
C LYS A 20 7.93 3.16 -7.66
N GLU A 21 8.38 2.13 -8.34
CA GLU A 21 7.58 1.20 -9.12
C GLU A 21 6.52 0.48 -8.28
N VAL A 22 6.83 0.17 -7.01
CA VAL A 22 5.89 -0.44 -6.06
C VAL A 22 4.78 0.55 -5.73
N HIS A 23 5.14 1.79 -5.39
CA HIS A 23 4.15 2.84 -5.14
C HIS A 23 3.23 3.07 -6.36
N LEU A 24 3.81 3.21 -7.56
CA LEU A 24 3.03 3.38 -8.79
C LEU A 24 2.10 2.20 -9.08
N TRP A 25 2.52 0.98 -8.75
CA TRP A 25 1.70 -0.20 -8.91
C TRP A 25 0.54 -0.25 -7.89
N LEU A 26 0.81 0.09 -6.64
CA LEU A 26 -0.20 0.17 -5.57
C LEU A 26 -1.27 1.23 -5.91
N ASP A 27 -0.86 2.38 -6.41
CA ASP A 27 -1.73 3.53 -6.72
C ASP A 27 -2.27 3.53 -8.16
N ALA A 28 -2.06 2.47 -8.94
CA ALA A 28 -2.42 2.42 -10.36
C ALA A 28 -3.92 2.68 -10.64
N PHE A 29 -4.78 2.50 -9.64
CA PHE A 29 -6.23 2.73 -9.74
C PHE A 29 -6.70 4.11 -9.25
N ALA A 30 -5.78 4.95 -8.76
CA ALA A 30 -6.07 6.30 -8.31
C ALA A 30 -6.70 7.13 -9.44
N GLY A 31 -7.86 7.72 -9.18
CA GLY A 31 -8.61 8.53 -10.14
C GLY A 31 -9.34 7.73 -11.23
N SER A 32 -9.32 6.39 -11.19
CA SER A 32 -10.07 5.56 -12.15
C SER A 32 -11.59 5.73 -11.99
N LYS A 33 -12.37 5.37 -13.03
CA LYS A 33 -13.84 5.48 -13.01
C LYS A 33 -14.48 4.61 -11.90
N GLU A 34 -13.89 3.46 -11.62
CA GLU A 34 -14.44 2.48 -10.66
C GLU A 34 -14.05 2.81 -9.21
N TYR A 35 -12.83 3.27 -8.98
CA TYR A 35 -12.29 3.48 -7.64
C TYR A 35 -12.20 4.94 -7.20
N GLY A 36 -12.13 5.88 -8.16
CA GLY A 36 -11.89 7.28 -7.88
C GLY A 36 -10.68 7.47 -6.97
N MET A 37 -10.83 8.28 -5.92
CA MET A 37 -9.77 8.46 -4.92
C MET A 37 -9.75 7.36 -3.84
N ARG A 38 -10.79 6.54 -3.72
CA ARG A 38 -10.89 5.41 -2.78
C ARG A 38 -10.31 4.13 -3.38
N HIS A 39 -9.14 4.26 -3.97
CA HIS A 39 -8.47 3.22 -4.75
C HIS A 39 -7.63 2.29 -3.90
N ARG A 40 -7.24 2.71 -2.70
CA ARG A 40 -6.34 1.96 -1.83
C ARG A 40 -6.89 0.59 -1.48
N ARG A 41 -8.19 0.48 -1.27
CA ARG A 41 -8.89 -0.81 -1.07
C ARG A 41 -8.55 -1.88 -2.13
N ARG A 42 -8.13 -1.48 -3.33
CA ARG A 42 -7.87 -2.39 -4.44
C ARG A 42 -6.57 -3.19 -4.30
N ARG A 43 -5.54 -2.61 -3.65
CA ARG A 43 -4.19 -3.20 -3.57
C ARG A 43 -3.46 -2.97 -2.25
N HIS A 44 -3.99 -2.13 -1.35
CA HIS A 44 -3.37 -1.79 -0.08
C HIS A 44 -3.74 -2.79 1.02
N HIS A 45 -3.50 -4.07 0.75
CA HIS A 45 -3.82 -5.20 1.63
C HIS A 45 -2.84 -6.35 1.38
N GLU A 46 -2.96 -7.42 2.18
CA GLU A 46 -2.03 -8.54 2.16
C GLU A 46 -1.93 -9.20 0.76
N GLU A 47 -3.06 -9.47 0.09
CA GLU A 47 -3.02 -10.03 -1.29
C GLU A 47 -2.27 -9.13 -2.28
N GLY A 48 -2.42 -7.80 -2.16
CA GLY A 48 -1.66 -6.86 -3.00
C GLY A 48 -0.15 -6.92 -2.74
N ILE A 49 0.27 -7.16 -1.48
CA ILE A 49 1.68 -7.39 -1.16
C ILE A 49 2.18 -8.68 -1.80
N GLN A 50 1.38 -9.76 -1.77
CA GLN A 50 1.76 -11.01 -2.41
C GLN A 50 1.93 -10.83 -3.94
N GLU A 51 1.07 -10.07 -4.59
CA GLU A 51 1.26 -9.70 -5.99
C GLU A 51 2.55 -8.89 -6.22
N VAL A 52 2.87 -7.92 -5.35
CA VAL A 52 4.15 -7.19 -5.42
C VAL A 52 5.35 -8.14 -5.30
N ILE A 53 5.30 -9.11 -4.39
CA ILE A 53 6.37 -10.10 -4.22
C ILE A 53 6.58 -10.90 -5.50
N ILE A 54 5.48 -11.35 -6.13
CA ILE A 54 5.53 -12.11 -7.39
C ILE A 54 6.13 -11.28 -8.52
N LEU A 55 5.78 -9.98 -8.60
CA LEU A 55 6.18 -9.11 -9.70
C LEU A 55 7.58 -8.49 -9.54
N PHE A 56 7.96 -8.15 -8.31
CA PHE A 56 9.12 -7.31 -8.01
C PHE A 56 10.07 -7.91 -6.97
N GLY A 57 9.72 -9.06 -6.39
CA GLY A 57 10.55 -9.80 -5.43
C GLY A 57 10.30 -9.44 -3.97
N ASP A 58 10.91 -10.21 -3.06
CA ASP A 58 10.64 -10.18 -1.63
C ASP A 58 10.92 -8.81 -0.98
N LEU A 59 11.98 -8.11 -1.41
CA LEU A 59 12.33 -6.81 -0.84
C LEU A 59 11.30 -5.74 -1.23
N ALA A 60 10.76 -5.82 -2.45
CA ALA A 60 9.66 -4.96 -2.89
C ALA A 60 8.38 -5.25 -2.09
N GLY A 61 8.11 -6.51 -1.72
CA GLY A 61 7.02 -6.86 -0.82
C GLY A 61 7.13 -6.18 0.56
N LYS A 62 8.35 -6.13 1.12
CA LYS A 62 8.60 -5.40 2.38
C LYS A 62 8.37 -3.89 2.23
N ALA A 63 8.81 -3.31 1.11
CA ALA A 63 8.55 -1.91 0.79
C ALA A 63 7.05 -1.62 0.60
N ALA A 64 6.32 -2.47 -0.12
CA ALA A 64 4.86 -2.37 -0.25
C ALA A 64 4.17 -2.40 1.11
N ARG A 65 4.55 -3.32 1.99
CA ARG A 65 4.00 -3.37 3.35
C ARG A 65 4.24 -2.06 4.11
N GLN A 66 5.43 -1.49 4.00
CA GLN A 66 5.74 -0.21 4.61
C GLN A 66 4.89 0.93 4.03
N HIS A 67 4.76 1.02 2.70
CA HIS A 67 3.91 2.04 2.05
C HIS A 67 2.47 1.94 2.55
N ILE A 68 1.92 0.72 2.51
CA ILE A 68 0.54 0.46 2.92
C ILE A 68 0.31 0.79 4.39
N ILE A 69 1.21 0.42 5.30
CA ILE A 69 1.07 0.78 6.73
C ILE A 69 1.04 2.30 6.92
N SER A 70 1.92 3.03 6.24
CA SER A 70 1.95 4.50 6.31
C SER A 70 0.66 5.12 5.76
N ASP A 71 0.06 4.53 4.72
CA ASP A 71 -1.24 4.96 4.17
C ASP A 71 -2.42 4.62 5.10
N LEU A 72 -2.45 3.41 5.65
CA LEU A 72 -3.48 2.93 6.57
C LEU A 72 -3.55 3.78 7.84
N LYS A 73 -2.39 4.19 8.39
CA LYS A 73 -2.33 5.07 9.57
C LYS A 73 -3.03 6.41 9.35
N GLU A 74 -3.02 6.92 8.12
CA GLU A 74 -3.73 8.16 7.75
C GLU A 74 -5.25 7.96 7.62
N GLU A 75 -5.71 6.71 7.49
CA GLU A 75 -7.12 6.32 7.44
C GLU A 75 -7.68 5.89 8.80
N GLY A 76 -6.87 5.98 9.85
CA GLY A 76 -7.28 5.64 11.22
C GLY A 76 -6.94 4.22 11.66
N TRP A 77 -6.21 3.46 10.84
CA TRP A 77 -5.65 2.17 11.27
C TRP A 77 -4.55 2.37 12.31
N THR A 78 -4.52 1.50 13.32
CA THR A 78 -3.54 1.53 14.40
C THR A 78 -2.75 0.22 14.46
N ASP A 79 -1.62 0.22 15.16
CA ASP A 79 -0.81 -1.00 15.33
C ASP A 79 -1.53 -2.10 16.16
N GLN A 80 -2.70 -1.80 16.75
CA GLN A 80 -3.57 -2.78 17.41
C GLN A 80 -4.56 -3.44 16.43
N ASP A 81 -4.79 -2.83 15.28
CA ASP A 81 -5.66 -3.36 14.26
C ASP A 81 -4.94 -4.45 13.46
N ARG A 82 -5.69 -5.46 13.05
CA ARG A 82 -5.16 -6.46 12.11
C ARG A 82 -4.93 -5.81 10.75
N PHE A 83 -3.96 -6.33 10.00
CA PHE A 83 -3.74 -5.87 8.62
C PHE A 83 -4.89 -6.34 7.70
N PRO A 84 -5.36 -5.51 6.74
CA PRO A 84 -6.38 -5.93 5.78
C PRO A 84 -5.87 -7.09 4.91
N ARG A 85 -6.68 -8.13 4.74
CA ARG A 85 -6.30 -9.32 3.95
C ARG A 85 -6.47 -9.09 2.45
N ASP A 86 -7.64 -8.59 2.09
CA ASP A 86 -8.14 -8.43 0.73
C ASP A 86 -9.00 -7.17 0.63
N GLU A 87 -9.51 -6.88 -0.58
CA GLU A 87 -10.34 -5.71 -0.85
C GLU A 87 -11.66 -5.70 -0.04
N GLU A 88 -12.34 -6.84 0.09
CA GLU A 88 -13.60 -6.93 0.85
C GLU A 88 -13.36 -6.70 2.35
N ASP A 89 -12.25 -7.23 2.85
CA ASP A 89 -11.78 -7.07 4.21
C ASP A 89 -11.40 -5.62 4.53
N TYR A 90 -10.72 -4.93 3.60
CA TYR A 90 -10.42 -3.50 3.69
C TYR A 90 -11.69 -2.67 3.86
N VAL A 91 -12.72 -2.96 3.06
CA VAL A 91 -14.02 -2.26 3.13
C VAL A 91 -14.75 -2.59 4.43
N ARG A 92 -14.75 -3.85 4.89
CA ARG A 92 -15.36 -4.26 6.16
C ARG A 92 -14.73 -3.58 7.37
N MET A 93 -13.43 -3.27 7.29
CA MET A 93 -12.71 -2.53 8.34
C MET A 93 -13.06 -1.04 8.38
N GLY A 94 -13.78 -0.52 7.38
CA GLY A 94 -14.19 0.89 7.33
C GLY A 94 -13.10 1.87 6.87
N LEU A 95 -12.04 1.35 6.24
CA LEU A 95 -10.94 2.11 5.65
C LEU A 95 -11.37 2.75 4.31
N PHE A 96 -10.67 3.79 3.81
CA PHE A 96 -11.14 4.64 2.70
C PHE A 96 -10.11 5.03 1.64
#